data_AF-A0A5M5BTQ8-F1
#
_entry.id   AF-A0A5M5BTQ8-F1
#
_cell.length_a   1.000
_cell.length_b   1.000
_cell.length_c   1.000
_cell.angle_alpha   90.00
_cell.angle_beta   90.00
_cell.angle_gamma   90.00
#
_symmetry.space_group_name_H-M   'P 1'
#
loop_
_entity.id
_entity.type
_entity.pdbx_description
1 polymer ?
#
loop_
_entity_poly.entity_id
_entity_poly.type
_entity_poly.pdbx_seq_one_letter_code
_entity_poly.pdbx_strand_id
1 'polypeptide(L)'
;MKKNLLLIAFFCISFIANAQQKLTSPDGNLVMTFQVNKEGAPTYDLIYKGKTVIKPSTLGLELKKEDNTRTDFDWVDRRDLTKLDSKTNLYNGFEVKDVKTSTFNETWQPVWGEEKEIHNHYNELAATLYQPMNDRSILIRFRLFNDGLGFRYEFPQQKSLNYFIIKEEHSQFAMAGDHIAYWIPGDYDTQEYDYTISRLSEIRGLMKEAITPNSSQTPFSQTGVQTALMMKTDDGLYINLHEAALIDYSCMHLNLDDKNMVFESWLTPDAKGDKGYLQTPCNTPWRTVIVSDDARNILASRITLNLNEPCKIADAASWVKPVKYIGVWWDMITGKGSWAYT
;
A
#
# COMPACT_ATOMS: atom_id res chain seq x y z
N MET A 1 24.74 -46.60 -52.69
CA MET A 1 25.06 -45.84 -51.45
C MET A 1 23.94 -44.85 -51.20
N LYS A 2 22.97 -45.17 -50.33
CA LYS A 2 21.87 -44.27 -49.96
C LYS A 2 22.26 -43.55 -48.66
N LYS A 3 22.37 -42.23 -48.69
CA LYS A 3 22.57 -41.39 -47.49
C LYS A 3 21.20 -40.90 -47.00
N ASN A 4 20.75 -41.41 -45.87
CA ASN A 4 19.60 -40.86 -45.14
C ASN A 4 20.09 -39.68 -44.29
N LEU A 5 19.56 -38.49 -44.54
CA LEU A 5 19.74 -37.31 -43.68
C LEU A 5 18.63 -37.35 -42.61
N LEU A 6 19.01 -37.58 -41.36
CA LEU A 6 18.13 -37.47 -40.20
C LEU A 6 18.06 -35.99 -39.78
N LEU A 7 16.90 -35.37 -39.99
CA LEU A 7 16.60 -34.03 -39.48
C LEU A 7 16.07 -34.20 -38.04
N ILE A 8 16.89 -33.86 -37.04
CA ILE A 8 16.46 -33.80 -35.64
C ILE A 8 15.78 -32.45 -35.42
N ALA A 9 14.44 -32.48 -35.31
CA ALA A 9 13.66 -31.33 -34.89
C ALA A 9 13.82 -31.13 -33.38
N PHE A 10 14.53 -30.07 -32.99
CA PHE A 10 14.65 -29.63 -31.61
C PHE A 10 13.34 -28.94 -31.21
N PHE A 11 12.46 -29.68 -30.54
CA PHE A 11 11.24 -29.13 -29.95
C PHE A 11 11.62 -28.35 -28.68
N CYS A 12 11.81 -27.04 -28.79
CA CYS A 12 11.88 -26.15 -27.63
C CYS A 12 10.48 -26.04 -27.02
N ILE A 13 10.18 -26.93 -26.08
CA ILE A 13 9.03 -26.80 -25.19
C ILE A 13 9.38 -25.68 -24.22
N SER A 14 8.89 -24.46 -24.48
CA SER A 14 8.92 -23.36 -23.51
C SER A 14 8.07 -23.75 -22.31
N PHE A 15 8.69 -24.31 -21.28
CA PHE A 15 8.13 -24.31 -19.94
C PHE A 15 8.07 -22.86 -19.48
N ILE A 16 6.89 -22.25 -19.54
CA ILE A 16 6.59 -21.04 -18.78
C ILE A 16 6.49 -21.49 -17.32
N ALA A 17 7.63 -21.65 -16.67
CA ALA A 17 7.68 -21.71 -15.22
C ALA A 17 7.14 -20.37 -14.70
N ASN A 18 6.29 -20.41 -13.67
CA ASN A 18 5.94 -19.25 -12.85
C ASN A 18 7.23 -18.70 -12.22
N ALA A 19 7.97 -17.91 -13.00
CA ALA A 19 9.28 -17.44 -12.60
C ALA A 19 9.08 -16.40 -11.49
N GLN A 20 9.68 -16.69 -10.34
CA GLN A 20 9.91 -15.73 -9.27
C GLN A 20 10.62 -14.50 -9.86
N GLN A 21 10.01 -13.33 -9.72
CA GLN A 21 10.59 -12.07 -10.18
C GLN A 21 11.37 -11.42 -9.05
N LYS A 22 12.56 -10.90 -9.34
CA LYS A 22 13.41 -10.21 -8.36
C LYS A 22 13.64 -8.78 -8.79
N LEU A 23 13.50 -7.85 -7.85
CA LEU A 23 13.84 -6.44 -7.98
C LEU A 23 14.88 -6.09 -6.92
N THR A 24 15.96 -5.45 -7.30
CA THR A 24 17.06 -5.06 -6.40
C THR A 24 17.17 -3.54 -6.34
N SER A 25 17.44 -2.96 -5.16
CA SER A 25 17.68 -1.52 -5.03
C SER A 25 18.91 -1.08 -5.85
N PRO A 26 19.02 0.21 -6.21
CA PRO A 26 20.19 0.70 -6.93
C PRO A 26 21.55 0.39 -6.28
N ASP A 27 21.61 0.35 -4.94
CA ASP A 27 22.83 0.01 -4.18
C ASP A 27 23.02 -1.49 -3.89
N GLY A 28 22.08 -2.34 -4.29
CA GLY A 28 22.14 -3.79 -4.06
C GLY A 28 21.72 -4.25 -2.65
N ASN A 29 21.42 -3.35 -1.72
CA ASN A 29 21.16 -3.70 -0.32
C ASN A 29 19.76 -4.25 -0.08
N LEU A 30 18.75 -3.86 -0.87
CA LEU A 30 17.40 -4.38 -0.80
C LEU A 30 17.13 -5.33 -1.95
N VAL A 31 16.44 -6.43 -1.65
CA VAL A 31 15.92 -7.35 -2.65
C VAL A 31 14.45 -7.60 -2.34
N MET A 32 13.58 -7.24 -3.28
CA MET A 32 12.18 -7.62 -3.29
C MET A 32 11.99 -8.82 -4.21
N THR A 33 11.26 -9.81 -3.74
CA THR A 33 10.81 -10.94 -4.55
C THR A 33 9.31 -10.82 -4.77
N PHE A 34 8.86 -10.98 -6.01
CA PHE A 34 7.45 -11.11 -6.37
C PHE A 34 7.16 -12.45 -7.04
N GLN A 35 6.06 -13.09 -6.68
CA GLN A 35 5.58 -14.30 -7.34
C GLN A 35 4.06 -14.48 -7.15
N VAL A 36 3.45 -15.32 -7.98
CA VAL A 36 2.07 -15.77 -7.79
C VAL A 36 2.11 -17.20 -7.24
N ASN A 37 1.42 -17.44 -6.13
CA ASN A 37 1.42 -18.75 -5.46
C ASN A 37 0.52 -19.77 -6.21
N LYS A 38 0.39 -20.99 -5.68
CA LYS A 38 -0.35 -22.08 -6.33
C LYS A 38 -1.85 -21.79 -6.46
N GLU A 39 -2.39 -20.98 -5.55
CA GLU A 39 -3.78 -20.54 -5.51
C GLU A 39 -4.03 -19.33 -6.44
N GLY A 40 -3.00 -18.84 -7.13
CA GLY A 40 -3.09 -17.65 -7.96
C GLY A 40 -3.09 -16.34 -7.17
N ALA A 41 -2.69 -16.36 -5.89
CA ALA A 41 -2.56 -15.16 -5.06
C ALA A 41 -1.21 -14.48 -5.32
N PRO A 42 -1.18 -13.17 -5.64
CA PRO A 42 0.06 -12.41 -5.75
C PRO A 42 0.72 -12.29 -4.37
N THR A 43 2.03 -12.51 -4.31
CA THR A 43 2.82 -12.48 -3.07
C THR A 43 4.12 -11.73 -3.27
N TYR A 44 4.60 -11.07 -2.22
CA TYR A 44 5.93 -10.46 -2.18
C TYR A 44 6.67 -10.73 -0.87
N ASP A 45 7.99 -10.64 -0.90
CA ASP A 45 8.86 -10.55 0.28
C ASP A 45 9.93 -9.47 0.08
N LEU A 46 10.53 -9.01 1.18
CA LEU A 46 11.55 -7.97 1.17
C LEU A 46 12.69 -8.31 2.14
N ILE A 47 13.92 -8.23 1.64
CA ILE A 47 15.15 -8.47 2.38
C ILE A 47 16.03 -7.22 2.33
N TYR A 48 16.62 -6.82 3.46
CA TYR A 48 17.58 -5.73 3.59
C TYR A 48 18.89 -6.26 4.16
N LYS A 49 20.00 -6.15 3.41
CA LYS A 49 21.35 -6.63 3.80
C LYS A 49 21.34 -8.08 4.32
N GLY A 50 20.55 -8.94 3.69
CA GLY A 50 20.40 -10.36 4.06
C GLY A 50 19.45 -10.65 5.23
N LYS A 51 18.84 -9.62 5.84
CA LYS A 51 17.84 -9.76 6.91
C LYS A 51 16.43 -9.62 6.34
N THR A 52 15.51 -10.49 6.77
CA THR A 52 14.10 -10.43 6.35
C THR A 52 13.43 -9.20 6.96
N VAL A 53 12.89 -8.33 6.11
CA VAL A 53 12.09 -7.16 6.51
C VAL A 53 10.61 -7.52 6.46
N ILE A 54 10.18 -8.08 5.33
CA ILE A 54 8.82 -8.56 5.09
C ILE A 54 8.90 -10.03 4.70
N LYS A 55 8.27 -10.91 5.48
CA LYS A 55 8.03 -12.32 5.13
C LYS A 55 7.04 -12.40 3.96
N PRO A 56 6.94 -13.53 3.26
CA PRO A 56 5.97 -13.71 2.19
C PRO A 56 4.56 -13.23 2.58
N SER A 57 4.08 -12.21 1.88
CA SER A 57 2.86 -11.45 2.18
C SER A 57 1.99 -11.41 0.93
N THR A 58 0.70 -11.68 1.06
CA THR A 58 -0.24 -11.62 -0.08
C THR A 58 -0.66 -10.18 -0.40
N LEU A 59 -1.06 -9.97 -1.66
CA LEU A 59 -1.58 -8.71 -2.19
C LEU A 59 -2.89 -8.98 -2.93
N GLY A 60 -3.91 -8.17 -2.71
CA GLY A 60 -5.21 -8.35 -3.34
C GLY A 60 -6.30 -7.47 -2.74
N LEU A 61 -7.48 -7.48 -3.35
CA LEU A 61 -8.66 -6.78 -2.86
C LEU A 61 -9.89 -7.68 -2.92
N GLU A 62 -10.81 -7.50 -1.98
CA GLU A 62 -12.18 -8.00 -2.10
C GLU A 62 -13.11 -6.86 -2.53
N LEU A 63 -13.97 -7.13 -3.50
CA LEU A 63 -14.93 -6.16 -4.03
C LEU A 63 -16.33 -6.44 -3.47
N LYS A 64 -17.12 -5.40 -3.30
CA LYS A 64 -18.54 -5.54 -2.95
C LYS A 64 -19.26 -6.29 -4.06
N LYS A 65 -20.08 -7.28 -3.68
CA LYS A 65 -20.98 -7.97 -4.60
C LYS A 65 -21.94 -6.97 -5.24
N GLU A 66 -22.07 -7.03 -6.57
CA GLU A 66 -23.07 -6.21 -7.26
C GLU A 66 -24.49 -6.62 -6.85
N ASP A 67 -25.43 -5.68 -6.89
CA ASP A 67 -26.84 -5.95 -6.58
C ASP A 67 -27.42 -7.04 -7.50
N ASN A 68 -28.23 -7.93 -6.93
CA ASN A 68 -28.85 -9.04 -7.67
C ASN A 68 -29.82 -8.56 -8.76
N THR A 69 -30.35 -7.34 -8.63
CA THR A 69 -31.30 -6.74 -9.57
C THR A 69 -30.79 -5.37 -10.00
N ARG A 70 -30.12 -5.33 -11.15
CA ARG A 70 -29.66 -4.07 -11.77
C ARG A 70 -29.96 -4.10 -13.26
N THR A 71 -30.86 -3.25 -13.68
CA THR A 71 -31.27 -3.11 -15.08
C THR A 71 -30.62 -1.89 -15.71
N ASP A 72 -30.41 -1.95 -17.03
CA ASP A 72 -30.09 -0.76 -17.82
C ASP A 72 -31.36 0.11 -17.99
N PHE A 73 -31.24 1.26 -18.66
CA PHE A 73 -32.35 2.20 -18.90
C PHE A 73 -33.53 1.56 -19.65
N ASP A 74 -33.27 0.53 -20.45
CA ASP A 74 -34.29 -0.24 -21.18
C ASP A 74 -34.93 -1.35 -20.34
N TRP A 75 -34.68 -1.37 -19.02
CA TRP A 75 -35.21 -2.34 -18.06
C TRP A 75 -34.71 -3.78 -18.27
N VAL A 76 -33.60 -3.96 -19.00
CA VAL A 76 -32.99 -5.27 -19.23
C VAL A 76 -31.73 -5.44 -18.36
N ASP A 77 -31.63 -6.56 -17.65
CA ASP A 77 -30.37 -6.97 -17.01
C ASP A 77 -29.51 -7.71 -18.06
N ARG A 78 -28.37 -7.11 -18.42
CA ARG A 78 -27.43 -7.65 -19.42
C ARG A 78 -26.24 -8.37 -18.80
N ARG A 79 -26.24 -8.53 -17.47
CA ARG A 79 -25.12 -9.09 -16.73
C ARG A 79 -25.21 -10.61 -16.71
N ASP A 80 -24.04 -11.24 -16.62
CA ASP A 80 -23.95 -12.66 -16.31
C ASP A 80 -24.14 -12.85 -14.80
N LEU A 81 -25.37 -13.20 -14.40
CA LEU A 81 -25.74 -13.41 -12.99
C LEU A 81 -24.95 -14.57 -12.35
N THR A 82 -24.41 -15.49 -13.14
CA THR A 82 -23.59 -16.60 -12.63
C THR A 82 -22.19 -16.14 -12.18
N LYS A 83 -21.77 -14.94 -12.58
CA LYS A 83 -20.46 -14.36 -12.24
C LYS A 83 -20.48 -13.34 -11.09
N LEU A 84 -21.64 -13.05 -10.49
CA LEU A 84 -21.72 -12.01 -9.45
C LEU A 84 -20.84 -12.32 -8.24
N ASP A 85 -20.79 -13.60 -7.84
CA ASP A 85 -19.94 -14.04 -6.73
C ASP A 85 -18.47 -14.08 -7.12
N SER A 86 -18.11 -14.58 -8.31
CA SER A 86 -16.71 -14.65 -8.73
C SER A 86 -16.07 -13.26 -8.88
N LYS A 87 -16.87 -12.25 -9.23
CA LYS A 87 -16.42 -10.86 -9.41
C LYS A 87 -15.98 -10.17 -8.11
N THR A 88 -16.42 -10.65 -6.94
CA THR A 88 -15.94 -10.10 -5.65
C THR A 88 -14.47 -10.38 -5.41
N ASN A 89 -13.95 -11.46 -6.00
CA ASN A 89 -12.56 -11.88 -5.83
C ASN A 89 -11.63 -11.09 -6.74
N LEU A 90 -10.80 -10.21 -6.15
CA LEU A 90 -9.66 -9.57 -6.80
C LEU A 90 -8.37 -9.82 -5.99
N TYR A 91 -8.24 -11.01 -5.39
CA TYR A 91 -7.12 -11.38 -4.52
C TYR A 91 -6.43 -12.70 -4.88
N ASN A 92 -7.05 -13.58 -5.67
CA ASN A 92 -6.39 -14.79 -6.16
C ASN A 92 -6.89 -15.24 -7.55
N GLY A 93 -6.46 -16.42 -8.00
CA GLY A 93 -6.78 -16.92 -9.34
C GLY A 93 -6.13 -16.09 -10.45
N PHE A 94 -5.05 -15.38 -10.15
CA PHE A 94 -4.26 -14.65 -11.13
C PHE A 94 -3.18 -15.52 -11.77
N GLU A 95 -2.76 -15.12 -12.96
CA GLU A 95 -1.53 -15.57 -13.62
C GLU A 95 -0.73 -14.34 -14.08
N VAL A 96 0.61 -14.47 -14.08
CA VAL A 96 1.48 -13.41 -14.57
C VAL A 96 1.42 -13.39 -16.09
N LYS A 97 0.89 -12.30 -16.66
CA LYS A 97 0.76 -12.12 -18.10
C LYS A 97 1.94 -11.39 -18.72
N ASP A 98 2.47 -10.39 -18.02
CA ASP A 98 3.58 -9.56 -18.48
C ASP A 98 4.32 -8.97 -17.29
N VAL A 99 5.63 -8.75 -17.43
CA VAL A 99 6.47 -8.10 -16.42
C VAL A 99 7.37 -7.11 -17.12
N LYS A 100 7.31 -5.85 -16.69
CA LYS A 100 8.18 -4.78 -17.20
C LYS A 100 9.04 -4.23 -16.09
N THR A 101 10.31 -3.99 -16.39
CA THR A 101 11.26 -3.36 -15.47
C THR A 101 11.78 -2.06 -16.05
N SER A 102 12.06 -1.09 -15.19
CA SER A 102 12.68 0.19 -15.56
C SER A 102 13.50 0.74 -14.41
N THR A 103 14.29 1.77 -14.68
CA THR A 103 15.03 2.55 -13.67
C THR A 103 14.67 4.00 -13.86
N PHE A 104 14.54 4.74 -12.75
CA PHE A 104 14.32 6.18 -12.76
C PHE A 104 15.35 6.83 -11.84
N ASN A 105 15.97 7.91 -12.30
CA ASN A 105 17.05 8.60 -11.60
C ASN A 105 17.04 10.07 -11.99
N GLU A 106 16.26 10.87 -11.27
CA GLU A 106 16.11 12.31 -11.52
C GLU A 106 16.06 13.08 -10.20
N THR A 107 16.39 14.37 -10.23
CA THR A 107 16.33 15.25 -9.06
C THR A 107 15.28 16.34 -9.27
N TRP A 108 14.58 16.72 -8.20
CA TRP A 108 13.59 17.81 -8.23
C TRP A 108 13.77 18.72 -7.01
N GLN A 109 13.19 19.92 -7.06
CA GLN A 109 13.29 20.92 -5.99
C GLN A 109 11.89 21.17 -5.39
N PRO A 110 11.70 20.99 -4.07
CA PRO A 110 10.44 21.37 -3.43
C PRO A 110 10.33 22.89 -3.33
N VAL A 111 9.10 23.41 -3.27
CA VAL A 111 8.84 24.84 -3.04
C VAL A 111 9.35 25.27 -1.66
N TRP A 112 9.20 24.40 -0.67
CA TRP A 112 9.76 24.48 0.67
C TRP A 112 10.01 23.06 1.16
N GLY A 113 11.04 22.85 1.97
CA GLY A 113 11.39 21.51 2.43
C GLY A 113 12.60 21.54 3.37
N GLU A 114 12.99 20.35 3.83
CA GLU A 114 14.14 20.16 4.72
C GLU A 114 15.48 20.31 3.98
N GLU A 115 15.48 20.11 2.66
CA GLU A 115 16.61 20.36 1.78
C GLU A 115 16.18 20.98 0.45
N LYS A 116 17.18 21.50 -0.29
CA LYS A 116 16.96 22.23 -1.55
C LYS A 116 16.60 21.32 -2.71
N GLU A 117 17.18 20.12 -2.76
CA GLU A 117 17.07 19.17 -3.87
C GLU A 117 16.77 17.78 -3.32
N ILE A 118 15.79 17.10 -3.89
CA ILE A 118 15.38 15.75 -3.54
C ILE A 118 15.69 14.84 -4.74
N HIS A 119 16.48 13.81 -4.47
CA HIS A 119 16.82 12.78 -5.44
C HIS A 119 15.75 11.70 -5.48
N ASN A 120 15.21 11.41 -6.66
CA ASN A 120 14.26 10.34 -6.91
C ASN A 120 14.95 9.24 -7.73
N HIS A 121 15.46 8.21 -7.03
CA HIS A 121 16.22 7.13 -7.64
C HIS A 121 15.69 5.76 -7.19
N TYR A 122 15.13 5.00 -8.13
CA TYR A 122 14.58 3.67 -7.88
C TYR A 122 14.73 2.76 -9.09
N ASN A 123 14.74 1.46 -8.82
CA ASN A 123 14.40 0.44 -9.80
C ASN A 123 12.92 0.09 -9.69
N GLU A 124 12.26 -0.18 -10.80
CA GLU A 124 10.82 -0.44 -10.87
C GLU A 124 10.53 -1.80 -11.51
N LEU A 125 9.49 -2.46 -11.01
CA LEU A 125 8.87 -3.64 -11.60
C LEU A 125 7.35 -3.43 -11.67
N ALA A 126 6.76 -3.61 -12.85
CA ALA A 126 5.33 -3.61 -13.07
C ALA A 126 4.87 -5.00 -13.56
N ALA A 127 4.15 -5.72 -12.71
CA ALA A 127 3.60 -7.03 -13.02
C ALA A 127 2.14 -6.89 -13.47
N THR A 128 1.85 -7.30 -14.70
CA THR A 128 0.47 -7.41 -15.21
C THR A 128 -0.08 -8.78 -14.86
N LEU A 129 -1.17 -8.80 -14.11
CA LEU A 129 -1.80 -10.01 -13.60
C LEU A 129 -3.15 -10.20 -14.27
N TYR A 130 -3.33 -11.30 -14.98
CA TYR A 130 -4.61 -11.67 -15.61
C TYR A 130 -5.37 -12.65 -14.71
N GLN A 131 -6.68 -12.47 -14.59
CA GLN A 131 -7.57 -13.33 -13.79
C GLN A 131 -8.55 -14.05 -14.73
N PRO A 132 -8.27 -15.30 -15.15
CA PRO A 132 -9.05 -15.99 -16.18
C PRO A 132 -10.54 -16.11 -15.85
N MET A 133 -10.89 -16.40 -14.59
CA MET A 133 -12.29 -16.61 -14.17
C MET A 133 -13.19 -15.38 -14.39
N ASN A 134 -12.62 -14.18 -14.32
CA ASN A 134 -13.34 -12.91 -14.46
C ASN A 134 -12.98 -12.16 -15.74
N ASP A 135 -12.11 -12.72 -16.58
CA ASP A 135 -11.61 -12.10 -17.82
C ASP A 135 -11.20 -10.63 -17.65
N ARG A 136 -10.35 -10.38 -16.65
CA ARG A 136 -9.87 -9.04 -16.30
C ARG A 136 -8.41 -9.07 -15.88
N SER A 137 -7.74 -7.93 -15.96
CA SER A 137 -6.35 -7.75 -15.51
C SER A 137 -6.21 -6.59 -14.54
N ILE A 138 -5.22 -6.68 -13.64
CA ILE A 138 -4.71 -5.57 -12.84
C ILE A 138 -3.20 -5.47 -13.04
N LEU A 139 -2.60 -4.36 -12.60
CA LEU A 139 -1.15 -4.28 -12.44
C LEU A 139 -0.80 -4.07 -10.98
N ILE A 140 0.33 -4.64 -10.56
CA ILE A 140 1.00 -4.24 -9.33
C ILE A 140 2.34 -3.62 -9.71
N ARG A 141 2.54 -2.36 -9.34
CA ARG A 141 3.77 -1.62 -9.59
C ARG A 141 4.56 -1.52 -8.29
N PHE A 142 5.84 -1.88 -8.35
CA PHE A 142 6.79 -1.81 -7.26
C PHE A 142 7.92 -0.85 -7.63
N ARG A 143 8.31 0.04 -6.72
CA ARG A 143 9.49 0.89 -6.81
C ARG A 143 10.39 0.62 -5.62
N LEU A 144 11.61 0.19 -5.88
CA LEU A 144 12.58 -0.16 -4.85
C LEU A 144 13.72 0.86 -4.86
N PHE A 145 13.80 1.59 -3.75
CA PHE A 145 14.81 2.59 -3.44
C PHE A 145 15.90 1.95 -2.56
N ASN A 146 16.97 2.71 -2.27
CA ASN A 146 18.03 2.24 -1.36
C ASN A 146 17.59 2.17 0.11
N ASP A 147 16.49 2.85 0.44
CA ASP A 147 15.97 3.03 1.80
C ASP A 147 14.55 2.46 1.97
N GLY A 148 14.00 1.78 0.96
CA GLY A 148 12.68 1.15 1.09
C GLY A 148 12.00 0.77 -0.21
N LEU A 149 10.80 0.20 -0.05
CA LEU A 149 9.91 -0.26 -1.11
C LEU A 149 8.63 0.59 -1.11
N GLY A 150 8.15 0.96 -2.30
CA GLY A 150 6.78 1.42 -2.52
C GLY A 150 6.05 0.48 -3.49
N PHE A 151 4.79 0.15 -3.25
CA PHE A 151 3.96 -0.55 -4.23
C PHE A 151 2.54 -0.02 -4.31
N ARG A 152 1.87 -0.20 -5.46
CA ARG A 152 0.45 0.13 -5.64
C ARG A 152 -0.23 -0.79 -6.64
N TYR A 153 -1.56 -0.87 -6.57
CA TYR A 153 -2.38 -1.51 -7.59
C TYR A 153 -2.82 -0.48 -8.63
N GLU A 154 -2.81 -0.87 -9.90
CA GLU A 154 -3.33 -0.07 -11.01
C GLU A 154 -4.44 -0.87 -11.71
N PHE A 155 -5.55 -0.22 -12.00
CA PHE A 155 -6.75 -0.82 -12.57
C PHE A 155 -7.00 -0.23 -13.96
N PRO A 156 -6.47 -0.85 -15.04
CA PRO A 156 -6.69 -0.37 -16.39
C PRO A 156 -8.16 -0.40 -16.78
N GLN A 157 -8.56 0.55 -17.61
CA GLN A 157 -9.85 0.51 -18.28
C GLN A 157 -9.93 -0.70 -19.20
N GLN A 158 -10.99 -1.49 -19.06
CA GLN A 158 -11.20 -2.72 -19.81
C GLN A 158 -12.67 -3.15 -19.79
N LYS A 159 -13.04 -4.11 -20.66
CA LYS A 159 -14.43 -4.57 -20.79
C LYS A 159 -15.03 -5.07 -19.47
N SER A 160 -14.26 -5.84 -18.69
CA SER A 160 -14.75 -6.55 -17.49
C SER A 160 -14.41 -5.87 -16.15
N LEU A 161 -13.88 -4.64 -16.17
CA LEU A 161 -13.57 -3.86 -14.97
C LEU A 161 -13.67 -2.35 -15.28
N ASN A 162 -14.78 -1.74 -14.84
CA ASN A 162 -15.08 -0.32 -15.05
C ASN A 162 -15.35 0.37 -13.71
N TYR A 163 -16.58 0.21 -13.21
CA TYR A 163 -16.96 0.69 -11.87
C TYR A 163 -16.97 -0.48 -10.90
N PHE A 164 -16.40 -0.28 -9.73
CA PHE A 164 -16.40 -1.27 -8.66
C PHE A 164 -16.30 -0.60 -7.30
N ILE A 165 -16.72 -1.32 -6.26
CA ILE A 165 -16.69 -0.84 -4.88
C ILE A 165 -15.77 -1.78 -4.12
N ILE A 166 -14.80 -1.24 -3.40
CA ILE A 166 -13.92 -2.01 -2.54
C ILE A 166 -14.68 -2.39 -1.27
N LYS A 167 -14.67 -3.69 -0.97
CA LYS A 167 -15.12 -4.22 0.32
C LYS A 167 -13.97 -4.20 1.31
N GLU A 168 -12.82 -4.74 0.93
CA GLU A 168 -11.58 -4.73 1.72
C GLU A 168 -10.35 -4.70 0.80
N GLU A 169 -9.26 -4.12 1.29
CA GLU A 169 -7.92 -4.31 0.70
C GLU A 169 -7.15 -5.28 1.58
N HIS A 170 -6.47 -6.26 0.96
CA HIS A 170 -5.73 -7.33 1.64
C HIS A 170 -4.22 -7.22 1.35
N SER A 171 -3.66 -6.02 1.49
CA SER A 171 -2.21 -5.80 1.42
C SER A 171 -1.55 -6.20 2.73
N GLN A 172 -0.74 -7.24 2.71
CA GLN A 172 -0.08 -7.74 3.91
C GLN A 172 1.35 -7.22 4.07
N PHE A 173 1.75 -7.15 5.35
CA PHE A 173 3.10 -6.87 5.82
C PHE A 173 3.40 -7.85 6.94
N ALA A 174 3.84 -9.05 6.58
CA ALA A 174 4.18 -10.09 7.54
C ALA A 174 5.56 -9.84 8.16
N MET A 175 5.59 -9.50 9.46
CA MET A 175 6.80 -9.12 10.19
C MET A 175 7.69 -10.33 10.51
N ALA A 176 9.00 -10.10 10.56
CA ALA A 176 9.97 -11.16 10.83
C ALA A 176 10.08 -11.55 12.32
N GLY A 177 9.42 -10.82 13.22
CA GLY A 177 9.40 -11.11 14.64
C GLY A 177 8.43 -10.22 15.43
N ASP A 178 8.45 -10.37 16.74
CA ASP A 178 7.68 -9.55 17.68
C ASP A 178 8.40 -8.21 17.94
N HIS A 179 8.31 -7.29 16.99
CA HIS A 179 9.07 -6.04 17.01
C HIS A 179 8.59 -5.07 18.10
N ILE A 180 9.46 -4.14 18.53
CA ILE A 180 9.00 -2.98 19.31
C ILE A 180 8.34 -2.01 18.33
N ALA A 181 7.10 -1.60 18.61
CA ALA A 181 6.36 -0.62 17.84
C ALA A 181 6.18 0.68 18.64
N TYR A 182 6.13 1.79 17.91
CA TYR A 182 5.73 3.11 18.39
C TYR A 182 4.42 3.42 17.66
N TRP A 183 3.30 3.27 18.36
CA TRP A 183 1.98 3.22 17.74
C TRP A 183 0.94 4.06 18.48
N ILE A 184 -0.12 4.42 17.76
CA ILE A 184 -1.36 4.98 18.28
C ILE A 184 -2.55 4.10 17.84
N PRO A 185 -3.67 4.09 18.58
CA PRO A 185 -4.86 3.32 18.21
C PRO A 185 -5.36 3.62 16.80
N GLY A 186 -5.65 2.56 16.04
CA GLY A 186 -6.29 2.67 14.73
C GLY A 186 -7.72 3.19 14.89
N ASP A 187 -8.01 4.33 14.28
CA ASP A 187 -9.22 5.11 14.53
C ASP A 187 -9.60 5.91 13.28
N TYR A 188 -10.88 5.93 12.94
CA TYR A 188 -11.35 6.59 11.72
C TYR A 188 -11.48 8.12 11.82
N ASP A 189 -11.49 8.67 13.03
CA ASP A 189 -11.91 10.06 13.27
C ASP A 189 -10.84 10.93 13.93
N THR A 190 -9.88 10.34 14.66
CA THR A 190 -8.84 11.10 15.36
C THR A 190 -7.49 10.42 15.38
N GLN A 191 -6.45 11.25 15.43
CA GLN A 191 -5.05 10.83 15.61
C GLN A 191 -4.42 11.50 16.85
N GLU A 192 -5.23 12.18 17.67
CA GLU A 192 -4.79 12.94 18.85
C GLU A 192 -4.61 12.04 20.08
N TYR A 193 -3.90 10.93 19.88
CA TYR A 193 -3.52 10.00 20.94
C TYR A 193 -2.03 10.16 21.27
N ASP A 194 -1.67 9.94 22.53
CA ASP A 194 -0.28 9.73 22.89
C ASP A 194 0.22 8.40 22.31
N TYR A 195 1.48 8.37 21.89
CA TYR A 195 2.11 7.15 21.41
C TYR A 195 2.32 6.14 22.55
N THR A 196 2.06 4.87 22.26
CA THR A 196 2.46 3.72 23.08
C THR A 196 3.70 3.07 22.48
N ILE A 197 4.64 2.68 23.35
CA ILE A 197 5.83 1.91 22.98
C ILE A 197 5.69 0.52 23.59
N SER A 198 5.55 -0.50 22.76
CA SER A 198 5.35 -1.89 23.21
C SER A 198 5.82 -2.88 22.17
N ARG A 199 5.89 -4.17 22.53
CA ARG A 199 5.96 -5.25 21.55
C ARG A 199 4.67 -5.35 20.75
N LEU A 200 4.72 -5.97 19.56
CA LEU A 200 3.53 -6.25 18.75
C LEU A 200 2.54 -7.15 19.53
N SER A 201 3.06 -8.15 20.23
CA SER A 201 2.28 -9.05 21.08
C SER A 201 1.57 -8.36 22.26
N GLU A 202 2.03 -7.18 22.67
CA GLU A 202 1.49 -6.43 23.81
C GLU A 202 0.40 -5.44 23.41
N ILE A 203 0.27 -5.11 22.10
CA ILE A 203 -0.69 -4.11 21.60
C ILE A 203 -2.12 -4.41 22.09
N ARG A 204 -2.56 -5.67 21.98
CA ARG A 204 -3.89 -6.09 22.41
C ARG A 204 -4.16 -5.76 23.88
N GLY A 205 -3.18 -6.00 24.74
CA GLY A 205 -3.30 -5.78 26.18
C GLY A 205 -3.34 -4.31 26.56
N LEU A 206 -2.69 -3.45 25.76
CA LEU A 206 -2.54 -2.02 26.02
C LEU A 206 -3.57 -1.14 25.29
N MET A 207 -4.24 -1.66 24.25
CA MET A 207 -5.16 -0.89 23.40
C MET A 207 -6.24 -0.14 24.19
N LYS A 208 -6.81 -0.78 25.22
CA LYS A 208 -7.86 -0.16 26.03
C LYS A 208 -7.37 1.09 26.78
N GLU A 209 -6.13 1.07 27.26
CA GLU A 209 -5.52 2.20 27.98
C GLU A 209 -5.02 3.27 27.00
N ALA A 210 -4.57 2.85 25.81
CA ALA A 210 -4.11 3.75 24.76
C ALA A 210 -5.24 4.59 24.13
N ILE A 211 -6.49 4.10 24.13
CA ILE A 211 -7.65 4.86 23.66
C ILE A 211 -8.12 5.82 24.76
N THR A 212 -7.61 7.05 24.75
CA THR A 212 -8.04 8.13 25.65
C THR A 212 -9.27 8.87 25.11
N PRO A 213 -10.07 9.57 25.95
CA PRO A 213 -11.25 10.30 25.49
C PRO A 213 -10.92 11.41 24.48
N ASN A 214 -11.63 11.42 23.35
CA ASN A 214 -11.67 12.49 22.36
C ASN A 214 -13.13 12.81 21.99
N SER A 215 -13.38 14.01 21.47
CA SER A 215 -14.69 14.45 20.99
C SER A 215 -15.25 13.63 19.82
N SER A 216 -14.38 13.09 18.96
CA SER A 216 -14.74 12.22 17.84
C SER A 216 -13.69 11.11 17.73
N GLN A 217 -14.13 9.87 17.91
CA GLN A 217 -13.25 8.69 17.87
C GLN A 217 -14.07 7.45 17.48
N THR A 218 -13.55 6.67 16.54
CA THR A 218 -14.09 5.36 16.16
C THR A 218 -12.96 4.33 16.03
N PRO A 219 -12.47 3.77 17.14
CA PRO A 219 -11.51 2.67 17.12
C PRO A 219 -12.13 1.42 16.48
N PHE A 220 -11.37 0.70 15.66
CA PHE A 220 -11.92 -0.42 14.87
C PHE A 220 -11.48 -1.82 15.29
N SER A 221 -10.38 -1.95 16.04
CA SER A 221 -9.83 -3.26 16.41
C SER A 221 -9.03 -3.18 17.71
N GLN A 222 -9.01 -4.27 18.48
CA GLN A 222 -8.13 -4.40 19.66
C GLN A 222 -6.64 -4.42 19.29
N THR A 223 -6.32 -4.64 18.02
CA THR A 223 -4.95 -4.69 17.49
C THR A 223 -4.79 -3.80 16.25
N GLY A 224 -5.72 -2.85 16.07
CA GLY A 224 -5.67 -1.86 15.00
C GLY A 224 -4.77 -0.68 15.36
N VAL A 225 -3.91 -0.26 14.45
CA VAL A 225 -3.01 0.89 14.61
C VAL A 225 -3.06 1.79 13.38
N GLN A 226 -2.71 3.06 13.55
CA GLN A 226 -2.57 4.00 12.42
C GLN A 226 -1.20 3.88 11.75
N THR A 227 -1.07 4.52 10.59
CA THR A 227 0.22 4.75 9.92
C THR A 227 0.59 6.24 9.96
N ALA A 228 1.85 6.65 9.91
CA ALA A 228 3.08 5.89 9.71
C ALA A 228 3.48 5.06 10.95
N LEU A 229 3.40 3.73 10.85
CA LEU A 229 3.72 2.82 11.96
C LEU A 229 5.24 2.64 12.02
N MET A 230 5.85 3.04 13.13
CA MET A 230 7.28 2.92 13.33
C MET A 230 7.62 1.70 14.19
N MET A 231 8.63 0.93 13.79
CA MET A 231 9.09 -0.27 14.49
C MET A 231 10.61 -0.35 14.58
N LYS A 232 11.08 -1.02 15.63
CA LYS A 232 12.47 -1.43 15.82
C LYS A 232 12.52 -2.93 16.04
N THR A 233 13.33 -3.62 15.25
CA THR A 233 13.53 -5.07 15.35
C THR A 233 14.64 -5.41 16.34
N ASP A 234 14.66 -6.65 16.85
CA ASP A 234 15.71 -7.11 17.77
C ASP A 234 17.07 -7.26 17.06
N ASP A 235 17.07 -7.54 15.76
CA ASP A 235 18.27 -7.61 14.93
C ASP A 235 18.73 -6.24 14.40
N GLY A 236 18.20 -5.14 14.95
CA GLY A 236 18.73 -3.79 14.76
C GLY A 236 18.27 -3.07 13.51
N LEU A 237 17.16 -3.48 12.91
CA LEU A 237 16.51 -2.73 11.84
C LEU A 237 15.47 -1.76 12.39
N TYR A 238 15.28 -0.68 11.66
CA TYR A 238 14.21 0.29 11.82
C TYR A 238 13.29 0.15 10.61
N ILE A 239 11.99 -0.05 10.84
CA ILE A 239 10.99 -0.27 9.79
C ILE A 239 9.86 0.74 9.98
N ASN A 240 9.47 1.42 8.92
CA ASN A 240 8.29 2.29 8.89
C ASN A 240 7.31 1.79 7.82
N LEU A 241 6.06 1.55 8.22
CA LEU A 241 4.97 1.16 7.32
C LEU A 241 4.01 2.34 7.15
N HIS A 242 3.78 2.78 5.91
CA HIS A 242 2.91 3.91 5.63
C HIS A 242 2.27 3.84 4.24
N GLU A 243 1.66 4.94 3.81
CA GLU A 243 1.16 5.14 2.46
C GLU A 243 1.61 6.49 1.87
N ALA A 244 1.49 6.64 0.55
CA ALA A 244 1.77 7.89 -0.14
C ALA A 244 0.76 8.15 -1.27
N ALA A 245 0.46 9.43 -1.52
CA ALA A 245 -0.51 9.88 -2.51
C ALA A 245 -1.94 9.35 -2.27
N LEU A 246 -2.46 9.53 -1.04
CA LEU A 246 -3.83 9.22 -0.67
C LEU A 246 -4.81 10.21 -1.36
N ILE A 247 -5.24 9.88 -2.57
CA ILE A 247 -6.10 10.70 -3.44
C ILE A 247 -7.21 9.79 -3.99
N ASP A 248 -8.47 10.25 -3.95
CA ASP A 248 -9.64 9.52 -4.44
C ASP A 248 -9.75 8.08 -3.91
N TYR A 249 -9.31 7.86 -2.67
CA TYR A 249 -9.24 6.56 -2.01
C TYR A 249 -9.45 6.72 -0.49
N SER A 250 -9.78 5.62 0.20
CA SER A 250 -9.97 5.64 1.65
C SER A 250 -8.65 5.48 2.42
N CYS A 251 -8.52 6.17 3.56
CA CYS A 251 -7.33 6.14 4.42
C CYS A 251 -7.00 4.71 4.88
N MET A 252 -5.70 4.35 4.86
CA MET A 252 -5.23 3.05 5.31
C MET A 252 -4.77 3.05 6.76
N HIS A 253 -5.39 2.17 7.54
CA HIS A 253 -4.90 1.70 8.83
C HIS A 253 -4.22 0.34 8.69
N LEU A 254 -3.62 -0.17 9.77
CA LEU A 254 -3.10 -1.53 9.82
C LEU A 254 -3.81 -2.30 10.94
N ASN A 255 -4.34 -3.48 10.61
CA ASN A 255 -4.85 -4.41 11.60
C ASN A 255 -3.84 -5.54 11.80
N LEU A 256 -3.43 -5.77 13.05
CA LEU A 256 -2.43 -6.79 13.38
C LEU A 256 -3.11 -8.13 13.71
N ASP A 257 -2.72 -9.18 12.99
CA ASP A 257 -2.75 -10.56 13.47
C ASP A 257 -1.56 -10.78 14.42
N ASP A 258 -1.84 -10.65 15.71
CA ASP A 258 -0.86 -10.74 16.81
C ASP A 258 -0.42 -12.17 17.12
N LYS A 259 -0.97 -13.18 16.43
CA LYS A 259 -0.51 -14.57 16.51
C LYS A 259 0.54 -14.89 15.46
N ASN A 260 0.38 -14.35 14.26
CA ASN A 260 1.28 -14.60 13.12
C ASN A 260 2.25 -13.44 12.84
N MET A 261 2.09 -12.32 13.55
CA MET A 261 2.78 -11.05 13.37
C MET A 261 2.61 -10.54 11.94
N VAL A 262 1.37 -10.44 11.49
CA VAL A 262 1.03 -9.96 10.15
C VAL A 262 0.14 -8.74 10.27
N PHE A 263 0.63 -7.61 9.76
CA PHE A 263 -0.23 -6.46 9.53
C PHE A 263 -0.94 -6.63 8.19
N GLU A 264 -2.22 -6.29 8.14
CA GLU A 264 -2.99 -6.19 6.91
C GLU A 264 -3.61 -4.81 6.81
N SER A 265 -3.67 -4.27 5.59
CA SER A 265 -4.35 -3.00 5.32
C SER A 265 -5.80 -3.04 5.81
N TRP A 266 -6.23 -1.97 6.47
CA TRP A 266 -7.60 -1.80 6.93
C TRP A 266 -8.09 -0.41 6.52
N LEU A 267 -8.91 -0.33 5.48
CA LEU A 267 -9.37 0.98 5.01
C LEU A 267 -10.53 1.52 5.87
N THR A 268 -10.64 2.84 5.96
CA THR A 268 -11.77 3.52 6.61
C THR A 268 -13.06 3.28 5.82
N PRO A 269 -14.15 2.81 6.45
CA PRO A 269 -15.44 2.66 5.79
C PRO A 269 -16.17 4.00 5.61
N ASP A 270 -17.02 4.09 4.60
CA ASP A 270 -18.03 5.14 4.49
C ASP A 270 -19.23 4.88 5.43
N ALA A 271 -20.24 5.75 5.38
CA ALA A 271 -21.45 5.62 6.20
C ALA A 271 -22.26 4.32 5.95
N LYS A 272 -21.98 3.58 4.88
CA LYS A 272 -22.62 2.31 4.52
C LYS A 272 -21.70 1.10 4.73
N GLY A 273 -20.48 1.30 5.23
CA GLY A 273 -19.49 0.25 5.41
C GLY A 273 -18.62 -0.04 4.18
N ASP A 274 -18.80 0.69 3.07
CA ASP A 274 -18.04 0.50 1.83
C ASP A 274 -16.71 1.25 1.89
N LYS A 275 -15.64 0.70 1.31
CA LYS A 275 -14.27 1.19 1.55
C LYS A 275 -13.62 1.89 0.34
N GLY A 276 -14.42 2.22 -0.67
CA GLY A 276 -13.97 3.01 -1.82
C GLY A 276 -14.81 2.76 -3.06
N TYR A 277 -15.27 3.82 -3.71
CA TYR A 277 -15.98 3.78 -4.98
C TYR A 277 -15.00 4.15 -6.09
N LEU A 278 -14.70 3.21 -6.98
CA LEU A 278 -13.68 3.40 -8.01
C LEU A 278 -14.24 3.27 -9.42
N GLN A 279 -13.59 3.99 -10.33
CA GLN A 279 -13.82 3.94 -11.76
C GLN A 279 -12.47 3.81 -12.49
N THR A 280 -12.33 2.84 -13.39
CA THR A 280 -11.12 2.70 -14.21
C THR A 280 -11.05 3.77 -15.31
N PRO A 281 -9.85 4.23 -15.71
CA PRO A 281 -8.54 3.89 -15.13
C PRO A 281 -8.30 4.60 -13.79
N CYS A 282 -7.88 3.85 -12.76
CA CYS A 282 -7.56 4.38 -11.42
C CYS A 282 -6.46 3.55 -10.75
N ASN A 283 -5.91 4.06 -9.65
CA ASN A 283 -4.86 3.41 -8.87
C ASN A 283 -5.21 3.48 -7.37
N THR A 284 -4.65 2.56 -6.59
CA THR A 284 -4.55 2.80 -5.14
C THR A 284 -3.47 3.84 -4.85
N PRO A 285 -3.48 4.44 -3.64
CA PRO A 285 -2.30 5.03 -3.06
C PRO A 285 -1.16 4.02 -3.01
N TRP A 286 0.06 4.51 -2.86
CA TRP A 286 1.21 3.66 -2.61
C TRP A 286 1.18 3.14 -1.18
N ARG A 287 1.63 1.90 -0.97
CA ARG A 287 2.01 1.34 0.33
C ARG A 287 3.52 1.34 0.42
N THR A 288 4.07 1.81 1.52
CA THR A 288 5.52 1.99 1.69
C THR A 288 6.06 1.18 2.85
N VAL A 289 7.25 0.62 2.64
CA VAL A 289 8.08 -0.05 3.65
C VAL A 289 9.44 0.62 3.62
N ILE A 290 9.66 1.59 4.50
CA ILE A 290 10.96 2.26 4.66
C ILE A 290 11.78 1.47 5.67
N VAL A 291 13.04 1.16 5.36
CA VAL A 291 13.88 0.31 6.21
C VAL A 291 15.34 0.74 6.19
N SER A 292 15.97 0.70 7.37
CA SER A 292 17.40 1.01 7.55
C SER A 292 17.94 0.34 8.82
N ASP A 293 19.25 0.12 8.89
CA ASP A 293 19.97 -0.22 10.14
C ASP A 293 20.40 1.02 10.95
N ASP A 294 20.01 2.20 10.49
CA ASP A 294 20.21 3.50 11.15
C ASP A 294 18.89 4.29 11.15
N ALA A 295 18.39 4.63 12.35
CA ALA A 295 17.15 5.38 12.54
C ALA A 295 17.16 6.76 11.84
N ARG A 296 18.32 7.39 11.69
CA ARG A 296 18.47 8.70 11.03
C ARG A 296 18.05 8.63 9.56
N ASN A 297 18.27 7.49 8.91
CA ASN A 297 17.91 7.31 7.50
C ASN A 297 16.40 7.15 7.30
N ILE A 298 15.64 6.77 8.34
CA ILE A 298 14.17 6.77 8.26
C ILE A 298 13.67 8.21 8.11
N LEU A 299 14.23 9.14 8.91
CA LEU A 299 13.91 10.57 8.83
C LEU A 299 14.43 11.21 7.52
N ALA A 300 15.59 10.76 7.04
CA ALA A 300 16.17 11.26 5.79
C ALA A 300 15.48 10.71 4.53
N SER A 301 14.62 9.69 4.66
CA SER A 301 13.93 9.11 3.53
C SER A 301 13.01 10.13 2.86
N ARG A 302 12.99 10.11 1.53
CA ARG A 302 12.09 10.94 0.70
C ARG A 302 11.13 10.10 -0.14
N ILE A 303 11.01 8.80 0.16
CA ILE A 303 10.14 7.87 -0.57
C ILE A 303 8.72 8.42 -0.67
N THR A 304 8.13 8.88 0.44
CA THR A 304 6.75 9.40 0.45
C THR A 304 6.57 10.56 -0.53
N LEU A 305 7.49 11.53 -0.54
CA LEU A 305 7.44 12.67 -1.47
C LEU A 305 7.68 12.22 -2.93
N ASN A 306 8.66 11.35 -3.15
CA ASN A 306 9.04 10.83 -4.47
C ASN A 306 7.95 9.97 -5.15
N LEU A 307 7.00 9.44 -4.36
CA LEU A 307 5.86 8.67 -4.85
C LEU A 307 4.61 9.51 -5.14
N ASN A 308 4.61 10.80 -4.80
CA ASN A 308 3.55 11.72 -5.19
C ASN A 308 3.75 12.26 -6.61
N GLU A 309 2.64 12.67 -7.23
CA GLU A 309 2.70 13.37 -8.52
C GLU A 309 3.45 14.72 -8.38
N PRO A 310 4.17 15.17 -9.42
CA PRO A 310 4.82 16.48 -9.41
C PRO A 310 3.86 17.63 -9.13
N CYS A 311 4.41 18.77 -8.70
CA CYS A 311 3.65 19.98 -8.40
C CYS A 311 2.70 20.37 -9.55
N LYS A 312 1.40 20.50 -9.23
CA LYS A 312 0.36 20.93 -10.19
C LYS A 312 -0.01 22.42 -10.07
N ILE A 313 0.70 23.17 -9.24
CA ILE A 313 0.49 24.61 -9.01
C ILE A 313 1.67 25.35 -9.66
N ALA A 314 1.48 25.81 -10.90
CA ALA A 314 2.57 26.31 -11.74
C ALA A 314 3.30 27.53 -11.17
N ASP A 315 2.59 28.42 -10.47
CA ASP A 315 3.13 29.67 -9.92
C ASP A 315 3.41 29.60 -8.42
N ALA A 316 3.41 28.40 -7.81
CA ALA A 316 3.54 28.20 -6.37
C ALA A 316 4.73 28.96 -5.75
N ALA A 317 5.87 28.97 -6.45
CA ALA A 317 7.08 29.65 -5.98
C ALA A 317 6.91 31.18 -5.81
N SER A 318 5.91 31.80 -6.45
CA SER A 318 5.70 33.25 -6.36
C SER A 318 4.96 33.69 -5.08
N TRP A 319 4.15 32.81 -4.49
CA TRP A 319 3.24 33.17 -3.40
C TRP A 319 3.27 32.22 -2.19
N VAL A 320 3.63 30.94 -2.36
CA VAL A 320 3.78 30.00 -1.25
C VAL A 320 5.05 30.33 -0.47
N LYS A 321 4.91 30.65 0.82
CA LYS A 321 6.04 31.02 1.70
C LYS A 321 5.87 30.41 3.09
N PRO A 322 6.96 30.01 3.76
CA PRO A 322 6.92 29.62 5.17
C PRO A 322 6.37 30.75 6.06
N VAL A 323 5.58 30.40 7.08
CA VAL A 323 4.97 31.36 8.01
C VAL A 323 5.35 31.01 9.44
N LYS A 324 5.87 31.99 10.18
CA LYS A 324 6.03 31.95 11.64
C LYS A 324 5.07 32.98 12.24
N TYR A 325 4.22 32.58 13.17
CA TYR A 325 3.15 33.44 13.68
C TYR A 325 2.96 33.29 15.20
N ILE A 326 2.30 34.29 15.79
CA ILE A 326 1.64 34.22 17.09
C ILE A 326 0.14 34.44 16.86
N GLY A 327 -0.70 34.09 17.81
CA GLY A 327 -2.13 34.32 17.70
C GLY A 327 -2.82 34.38 19.04
N VAL A 328 -3.93 35.12 19.10
CA VAL A 328 -4.91 34.97 20.17
C VAL A 328 -5.53 33.59 19.98
N TRP A 329 -5.03 32.62 20.73
CA TRP A 329 -5.39 31.22 20.60
C TRP A 329 -5.30 30.51 21.95
N TRP A 330 -4.13 30.60 22.60
CA TRP A 330 -3.87 29.92 23.88
C TRP A 330 -4.82 30.35 24.99
N ASP A 331 -5.25 31.61 25.01
CA ASP A 331 -6.26 32.09 25.98
C ASP A 331 -7.52 31.23 25.97
N MET A 332 -8.00 30.80 24.80
CA MET A 332 -9.19 29.98 24.69
C MET A 332 -8.91 28.50 24.96
N ILE A 333 -7.75 27.99 24.54
CA ILE A 333 -7.33 26.60 24.82
C ILE A 333 -7.21 26.36 26.33
N THR A 334 -6.69 27.32 27.10
CA THR A 334 -6.60 27.21 28.56
C THR A 334 -7.90 27.56 29.30
N GLY A 335 -8.94 28.00 28.59
CA GLY A 335 -10.20 28.47 29.19
C GLY A 335 -10.14 29.83 29.87
N LYS A 336 -9.09 30.64 29.61
CA LYS A 336 -8.97 32.01 30.14
C LYS A 336 -9.85 33.01 29.38
N GLY A 337 -10.02 32.80 28.07
CA GLY A 337 -10.92 33.56 27.20
C GLY A 337 -11.95 32.67 26.52
N SER A 338 -12.90 33.27 25.80
CA SER A 338 -13.93 32.56 25.04
C SER A 338 -13.84 32.83 23.54
N TRP A 339 -14.12 31.82 22.71
CA TRP A 339 -14.38 32.03 21.28
C TRP A 339 -15.73 32.70 21.01
N ALA A 340 -16.69 32.51 21.92
CA ALA A 340 -18.03 33.06 21.75
C ALA A 340 -17.99 34.59 21.67
N TYR A 341 -18.69 35.14 20.68
CA TYR A 341 -19.02 36.55 20.60
C TYR A 341 -20.37 36.74 21.31
N THR A 342 -20.33 37.00 22.62
CA THR A 342 -21.53 37.44 23.37
C THR A 342 -21.55 38.94 23.52
#